data_AF-A0A6G1CJ00-F1
#
_entry.id   AF-A0A6G1CJ00-F1
#
_cell.length_a   1.000
_cell.length_b   1.000
_cell.length_c   1.000
_cell.angle_alpha   90.00
_cell.angle_beta   90.00
_cell.angle_gamma   90.00
#
_symmetry.space_group_name_H-M   'P 1'
#
loop_
_entity.id
_entity.type
_entity.pdbx_description
1 polymer ?
#
loop_
_entity_poly.entity_id
_entity_poly.type
_entity_poly.pdbx_seq_one_letter_code
_entity_poly.pdbx_strand_id
1 'polypeptide(L)'
;MGLMARGGGGDHRYSSNMDNDSTQLSYHQPTGTIQVFINGIAYDVPSGGALDMAGTFGRDAMLVHSSGEVLPVDEHGVLIKSLQMGECYYLVSKSI
;
A
#
# COMPACT_ATOMS: atom_id res chain seq x y z
N MET A 1 -58.10 30.55 -18.20
CA MET A 1 -57.30 29.97 -19.31
C MET A 1 -55.91 30.59 -19.24
N GLY A 2 -54.95 29.94 -18.55
CA GLY A 2 -53.62 30.50 -18.28
C GLY A 2 -52.70 30.43 -19.50
N LEU A 3 -51.99 31.53 -19.76
CA LEU A 3 -51.10 31.74 -20.91
C LEU A 3 -49.82 30.89 -20.81
N MET A 4 -49.49 30.14 -21.86
CA MET A 4 -48.29 29.32 -21.97
C MET A 4 -47.05 30.19 -22.20
N ALA A 5 -46.01 30.02 -21.38
CA ALA A 5 -44.76 30.77 -21.45
C ALA A 5 -43.86 30.30 -22.61
N ARG A 6 -43.36 31.28 -23.37
CA ARG A 6 -42.40 31.17 -24.49
C ARG A 6 -41.10 30.50 -24.04
N GLY A 7 -40.65 29.52 -24.82
CA GLY A 7 -39.29 29.00 -24.76
C GLY A 7 -38.27 29.85 -25.54
N GLY A 8 -37.00 29.58 -25.27
CA GLY A 8 -35.91 29.63 -26.26
C GLY A 8 -34.71 30.54 -25.95
N GLY A 9 -33.51 29.90 -25.93
CA GLY A 9 -32.17 30.49 -26.19
C GLY A 9 -31.46 31.02 -24.95
N GLY A 10 -30.34 30.43 -24.49
CA GLY A 10 -28.98 30.61 -25.06
C GLY A 10 -28.49 32.02 -24.70
N ASP A 11 -27.50 32.25 -23.82
CA ASP A 11 -26.10 32.07 -24.17
C ASP A 11 -25.15 32.54 -23.03
N HIS A 12 -24.19 31.67 -22.70
CA HIS A 12 -22.78 31.93 -22.31
C HIS A 12 -22.45 32.93 -21.18
N ARG A 13 -21.84 32.43 -20.08
CA ARG A 13 -20.43 32.76 -19.72
C ARG A 13 -19.95 32.04 -18.45
N TYR A 14 -18.65 31.78 -18.49
CA TYR A 14 -17.87 30.75 -17.84
C TYR A 14 -17.82 30.82 -16.30
N SER A 15 -17.88 29.62 -15.70
CA SER A 15 -17.66 29.33 -14.29
C SER A 15 -16.28 29.82 -13.83
N SER A 16 -16.26 30.76 -12.89
CA SER A 16 -15.06 31.08 -12.12
C SER A 16 -15.02 30.17 -10.89
N ASN A 17 -14.42 29.00 -11.04
CA ASN A 17 -14.09 28.09 -9.94
C ASN A 17 -12.61 27.70 -10.05
N MET A 18 -11.71 28.68 -10.00
CA MET A 18 -10.31 28.46 -9.65
C MET A 18 -10.15 28.83 -8.19
N ASP A 19 -10.24 27.84 -7.32
CA ASP A 19 -9.48 27.74 -6.08
C ASP A 19 -9.85 26.40 -5.44
N ASN A 20 -9.21 25.35 -5.92
CA ASN A 20 -9.01 24.17 -5.11
C ASN A 20 -7.63 23.59 -5.41
N ASP A 21 -6.59 24.36 -5.09
CA ASP A 21 -5.23 23.86 -4.87
C ASP A 21 -5.13 23.19 -3.48
N SER A 22 -6.21 22.54 -3.01
CA SER A 22 -6.13 21.71 -1.83
C SER A 22 -5.53 20.37 -2.24
N THR A 23 -4.21 20.31 -2.09
CA THR A 23 -3.49 19.13 -1.67
C THR A 23 -3.59 17.93 -2.61
N GLN A 24 -2.50 17.71 -3.34
CA GLN A 24 -2.12 16.40 -3.90
C GLN A 24 -1.89 15.32 -2.82
N LEU A 25 -2.77 15.20 -1.82
CA LEU A 25 -2.99 13.94 -1.13
C LEU A 25 -3.99 13.13 -1.95
N SER A 26 -3.64 12.84 -3.21
CA SER A 26 -4.04 11.56 -3.75
C SER A 26 -3.34 10.57 -2.83
N TYR A 27 -4.10 10.07 -1.85
CA TYR A 27 -3.79 8.83 -1.16
C TYR A 27 -3.18 7.95 -2.24
N HIS A 28 -1.87 7.73 -2.18
CA HIS A 28 -1.26 6.67 -2.96
C HIS A 28 -2.04 5.46 -2.49
N GLN A 29 -3.04 5.04 -3.25
CA GLN A 29 -3.60 3.71 -3.13
C GLN A 29 -2.36 2.86 -3.30
N PRO A 30 -1.83 2.19 -2.26
CA PRO A 30 -0.59 1.48 -2.41
C PRO A 30 -0.90 0.37 -3.40
N THR A 31 -0.43 0.59 -4.63
CA THR A 31 -0.49 -0.35 -5.73
C THR A 31 0.27 -1.58 -5.27
N GLY A 32 -0.47 -2.56 -4.73
CA GLY A 32 -0.03 -3.93 -4.45
C GLY A 32 1.11 -4.11 -3.44
N THR A 33 1.66 -3.05 -2.84
CA THR A 33 2.83 -3.10 -1.95
C THR A 33 2.60 -2.28 -0.68
N ILE A 34 3.13 -2.75 0.45
CA ILE A 34 3.15 -2.10 1.75
C ILE A 34 4.60 -1.86 2.14
N GLN A 35 4.84 -0.78 2.86
CA GLN A 35 6.14 -0.52 3.46
C GLN A 35 6.21 -1.19 4.83
N VAL A 36 7.30 -1.89 5.08
CA VAL A 36 7.63 -2.55 6.35
C VAL A 36 9.05 -2.18 6.75
N PHE A 37 9.40 -2.33 8.03
CA PHE A 37 10.77 -2.07 8.48
C PHE A 37 11.44 -3.39 8.82
N ILE A 38 12.45 -3.82 8.05
CA ILE A 38 13.22 -5.03 8.32
C ILE A 38 14.58 -4.62 8.87
N ASN A 39 14.91 -5.02 10.10
CA ASN A 39 16.12 -4.59 10.81
C ASN A 39 16.28 -3.05 10.88
N GLY A 40 15.17 -2.31 10.89
CA GLY A 40 15.16 -0.84 10.88
C GLY A 40 15.31 -0.21 9.49
N ILE A 41 15.44 -0.99 8.42
CA ILE A 41 15.48 -0.50 7.04
C ILE A 41 14.07 -0.59 6.45
N ALA A 42 13.61 0.47 5.78
CA ALA A 42 12.32 0.46 5.08
C ALA A 42 12.40 -0.41 3.81
N TYR A 43 11.49 -1.37 3.70
CA TYR A 43 11.33 -2.28 2.57
C TYR A 43 9.90 -2.24 2.05
N ASP A 44 9.74 -2.13 0.74
CA ASP A 44 8.44 -2.24 0.08
C ASP A 44 8.21 -3.71 -0.31
N VAL A 45 7.18 -4.31 0.28
CA VAL A 45 6.82 -5.73 0.10
C VAL A 45 5.39 -5.85 -0.41
N PRO A 46 5.00 -6.92 -1.12
CA PRO A 46 3.62 -7.06 -1.60
C PRO A 46 2.59 -7.09 -0.46
N SER A 47 1.53 -6.29 -0.56
CA SER A 47 0.53 -6.10 0.51
C SER A 47 -0.41 -7.28 0.73
N GLY A 48 -0.63 -8.08 -0.31
CA GLY A 48 -1.39 -9.33 -0.27
C GLY A 48 -0.66 -10.50 -0.91
N GLY A 49 0.65 -10.34 -1.16
CA GLY A 49 1.46 -11.31 -1.87
C GLY A 49 2.39 -12.06 -0.93
N ALA A 50 2.80 -13.24 -1.39
CA ALA A 50 3.75 -14.07 -0.69
C ALA A 50 5.15 -13.46 -0.86
N LEU A 51 5.83 -13.12 0.25
CA LEU A 51 7.18 -12.55 0.21
C LEU A 51 8.19 -13.68 0.08
N ASP A 52 8.91 -13.74 -1.04
CA ASP A 52 9.97 -14.73 -1.23
C ASP A 52 11.17 -14.41 -0.34
N MET A 53 11.28 -15.09 0.80
CA MET A 53 12.39 -14.92 1.72
C MET A 53 13.64 -15.64 1.23
N ALA A 54 13.50 -16.81 0.61
CA ALA A 54 14.64 -17.55 0.09
C ALA A 54 15.34 -16.81 -1.05
N GLY A 55 14.58 -16.20 -1.96
CA GLY A 55 15.10 -15.40 -3.06
C GLY A 55 15.64 -14.04 -2.63
N THR A 56 15.04 -13.41 -1.62
CA THR A 56 15.41 -12.05 -1.18
C THR A 56 16.49 -12.03 -0.10
N PHE A 57 16.39 -12.92 0.89
CA PHE A 57 17.21 -12.94 2.10
C PHE A 57 18.01 -14.23 2.28
N GLY A 58 17.65 -15.31 1.58
CA GLY A 58 18.28 -16.62 1.68
C GLY A 58 17.42 -17.64 2.44
N ARG A 59 17.64 -18.94 2.17
CA ARG A 59 16.85 -20.04 2.75
C ARG A 59 16.99 -20.18 4.26
N ASP A 60 18.10 -19.72 4.81
CA ASP A 60 18.39 -19.74 6.25
C ASP A 60 17.90 -18.47 6.97
N ALA A 61 17.23 -17.55 6.27
CA ALA A 61 16.67 -16.36 6.86
C ALA A 61 15.27 -16.64 7.44
N MET A 62 15.03 -16.12 8.63
CA MET A 62 13.75 -16.18 9.31
C MET A 62 13.33 -14.77 9.72
N LEU A 63 12.05 -14.45 9.55
CA LEU A 63 11.54 -13.12 9.86
C LEU A 63 10.78 -13.17 11.18
N VAL A 64 11.09 -12.25 12.08
CA VAL A 64 10.50 -12.18 13.42
C VAL A 64 9.81 -10.84 13.57
N HIS A 65 8.55 -10.84 13.96
CA HIS A 65 7.80 -9.64 14.26
C HIS A 65 8.37 -8.93 15.49
N SER A 66 8.15 -7.62 15.60
CA SER A 66 8.53 -6.82 16.77
C SER A 66 7.98 -7.37 18.10
N SER A 67 6.85 -8.09 18.06
CA SER A 67 6.27 -8.78 19.22
C SER A 67 7.06 -10.00 19.70
N GLY A 68 8.07 -10.44 18.94
CA GLY A 68 8.80 -11.69 19.16
C GLY A 68 8.18 -12.90 18.46
N GLU A 69 7.12 -12.73 17.67
CA GLU A 69 6.51 -13.83 16.90
C GLU A 69 7.34 -14.14 15.66
N VAL A 70 7.73 -15.40 15.49
CA VAL A 70 8.39 -15.88 14.27
C VAL A 70 7.37 -16.05 13.16
N LEU A 71 7.58 -15.41 12.01
CA LEU A 71 6.73 -15.60 10.85
C LEU A 71 7.14 -16.87 10.09
N PRO A 72 6.20 -17.82 9.90
CA PRO A 72 6.49 -19.05 9.20
C PRO A 72 6.69 -18.80 7.70
N VAL A 73 7.68 -19.50 7.16
CA VAL A 73 7.99 -19.60 5.73
C VAL A 73 7.64 -21.00 5.24
N ASP A 74 7.14 -21.07 4.02
CA ASP A 74 6.77 -22.31 3.34
C ASP A 74 8.02 -23.11 2.88
N GLU A 75 7.82 -24.32 2.37
CA GLU A 75 8.89 -25.18 1.83
C GLU A 75 9.68 -24.53 0.68
N HIS A 76 9.03 -23.63 -0.06
CA HIS A 76 9.65 -22.83 -1.10
C HIS A 76 10.46 -21.64 -0.56
N GLY A 77 10.43 -21.40 0.76
CA GLY A 77 11.06 -20.25 1.41
C GLY A 77 10.27 -18.95 1.24
N VAL A 78 8.95 -19.06 1.05
CA VAL A 78 8.06 -17.92 0.87
C VAL A 78 7.24 -17.69 2.13
N LEU A 79 7.13 -16.43 2.57
CA LEU A 79 6.44 -16.07 3.79
C LEU A 79 4.94 -16.38 3.67
N ILE A 80 4.43 -17.20 4.60
CA ILE A 80 3.02 -17.63 4.59
C ILE A 80 2.11 -16.54 5.15
N LYS A 81 2.61 -15.80 6.15
CA LYS A 81 1.88 -14.74 6.83
C LYS A 81 2.13 -13.40 6.13
N SER A 82 1.07 -12.68 5.81
CA SER A 82 1.17 -11.33 5.24
C SER A 82 1.77 -10.37 6.26
N LEU A 83 2.69 -9.55 5.78
CA LEU A 83 3.25 -8.46 6.58
C LEU A 83 2.23 -7.34 6.72
N GLN A 84 2.39 -6.52 7.75
CA GLN A 84 1.51 -5.39 8.04
C GLN A 84 2.23 -4.09 7.74
N MET A 85 1.51 -3.14 7.14
CA MET A 85 2.09 -1.84 6.78
C MET A 85 2.57 -1.10 8.03
N GLY A 86 3.80 -0.60 7.99
CA GLY A 86 4.42 0.15 9.07
C GLY A 86 4.95 -0.68 10.23
N GLU A 87 4.79 -2.02 10.19
CA GLU A 87 5.32 -2.89 11.25
C GLU A 87 6.83 -3.13 11.11
N CYS A 88 7.45 -3.44 12.25
CA CYS A 88 8.86 -3.75 12.36
C CYS A 88 9.09 -5.26 12.45
N TYR A 89 10.03 -5.74 11.66
CA TYR A 89 10.44 -7.12 11.55
C TYR A 89 11.96 -7.23 11.66
N TYR A 90 12.43 -8.36 12.15
CA TYR A 90 13.84 -8.66 12.32
C TYR A 90 14.21 -9.90 11.53
N LEU A 91 15.24 -9.78 10.70
CA LEU A 91 15.77 -10.89 9.95
C LEU A 91 16.80 -11.62 10.83
N VAL A 92 16.52 -12.88 11.14
CA VAL A 92 17.38 -13.75 11.93
C VAL A 92 17.93 -14.85 11.04
N SER A 93 19.25 -15.00 11.00
CA SER A 93 19.88 -16.13 10.32
C SER A 93 19.83 -17.37 11.21
N LYS A 94 19.49 -18.51 10.60
CA LYS A 94 19.57 -19.84 11.21
C LYS A 94 20.98 -20.43 11.20
N SER A 95 21.96 -19.74 10.61
CA SER A 95 23.35 -20.17 10.64
C SER A 95 23.88 -20.08 12.07
N ILE A 96 24.28 -21.22 12.61
CA ILE A 96 25.00 -21.35 13.89
C ILE A 96 26.50 -21.48 13.64
#